data_AF-A0A062VCH3-F1
#
_entry.id   AF-A0A062VCH3-F1
#
_cell.length_a   1.000
_cell.length_b   1.000
_cell.length_c   1.000
_cell.angle_alpha   90.00
_cell.angle_beta   90.00
_cell.angle_gamma   90.00
#
_symmetry.space_group_name_H-M   'P 1'
#
loop_
_entity.id
_entity.type
_entity.pdbx_description
1 polymer ?
#
loop_
_entity_poly.entity_id
_entity_poly.type
_entity_poly.pdbx_seq_one_letter_code
_entity_poly.pdbx_strand_id
1 'polypeptide(L)'
;MTGLDDINQKAWEIAALSIMLKSGRFETYSNGQIRGFFELAKSKDFEKGIDAHIKGYTPQPSRGQRPQDIEEELQEMKKRNESIANNIKAIFKNLKPAERMRFSQYLMWNIKIIEQRMPKIEEIKLVLDCERIKDPKVIIDHLTAISRTDHVRTPRKSERRERYQDRRR
;
A
#
# COMPACT_ATOMS: atom_id res chain seq x y z
N MET A 1 22.43 -1.30 -16.88
CA MET A 1 22.51 -1.52 -15.42
C MET A 1 21.49 -0.60 -14.77
N THR A 2 20.51 -1.13 -14.04
CA THR A 2 19.64 -0.31 -13.19
C THR A 2 20.46 0.16 -12.00
N GLY A 3 20.54 1.47 -11.76
CA GLY A 3 21.27 2.01 -10.62
C GLY A 3 20.58 1.64 -9.30
N LEU A 4 21.33 1.64 -8.19
CA LEU A 4 20.77 1.45 -6.86
C LEU A 4 19.64 2.47 -6.58
N ASP A 5 19.83 3.70 -7.05
CA ASP A 5 18.89 4.80 -6.94
C ASP A 5 17.57 4.51 -7.68
N ASP A 6 17.63 3.84 -8.83
CA ASP A 6 16.42 3.47 -9.59
C ASP A 6 15.61 2.39 -8.86
N ILE A 7 16.30 1.49 -8.17
CA ILE A 7 15.65 0.48 -7.33
C ILE A 7 14.96 1.15 -6.14
N ASN A 8 15.62 2.09 -5.47
CA ASN A 8 15.05 2.79 -4.33
C ASN A 8 13.88 3.70 -4.73
N GLN A 9 13.99 4.44 -5.85
CA GLN A 9 12.90 5.22 -6.43
C GLN A 9 11.64 4.37 -6.63
N LYS A 10 11.77 3.22 -7.32
CA LYS A 10 10.64 2.31 -7.55
C LYS A 10 10.10 1.74 -6.23
N ALA A 11 10.97 1.44 -5.28
CA ALA A 11 10.53 0.95 -3.98
C ALA A 11 9.69 1.99 -3.23
N TRP A 12 10.06 3.27 -3.28
CA TRP A 12 9.25 4.37 -2.74
C TRP A 12 7.91 4.56 -3.44
N GLU A 13 7.88 4.50 -4.76
CA GLU A 13 6.62 4.60 -5.53
C GLU A 13 5.65 3.48 -5.13
N ILE A 14 6.13 2.23 -5.09
CA ILE A 14 5.31 1.09 -4.66
C ILE A 14 4.93 1.19 -3.19
N ALA A 15 5.83 1.68 -2.32
CA ALA A 15 5.53 1.91 -0.91
C ALA A 15 4.35 2.87 -0.76
N ALA A 16 4.38 4.02 -1.44
CA ALA A 16 3.27 4.99 -1.40
C ALA A 16 1.94 4.39 -1.89
N LEU A 17 1.96 3.66 -3.02
CA LEU A 17 0.77 2.98 -3.55
C LEU A 17 0.21 1.91 -2.61
N SER A 18 1.06 1.34 -1.75
CA SER A 18 0.66 0.28 -0.81
C SER A 18 -0.03 0.79 0.44
N ILE A 19 0.03 2.08 0.72
CA ILE A 19 -0.55 2.69 1.91
C ILE A 19 -2.04 3.00 1.67
N MET A 20 -2.85 2.78 2.70
CA MET A 20 -4.24 3.15 2.76
C MET A 20 -4.58 3.75 4.13
N LEU A 21 -5.61 4.58 4.18
CA LEU A 21 -6.19 5.03 5.43
C LEU A 21 -7.22 4.00 5.91
N LYS A 22 -6.91 3.27 6.97
CA LYS A 22 -7.80 2.26 7.56
C LYS A 22 -8.06 2.57 9.02
N SER A 23 -9.34 2.72 9.37
CA SER A 23 -9.77 3.05 10.74
C SER A 23 -9.05 4.26 11.35
N GLY A 24 -8.75 5.29 10.54
CA GLY A 24 -8.06 6.51 10.98
C GLY A 24 -6.55 6.37 11.15
N ARG A 25 -5.94 5.29 10.65
CA ARG A 25 -4.49 5.09 10.63
C ARG A 25 -4.01 4.82 9.21
N PHE A 26 -2.86 5.38 8.86
CA PHE A 26 -2.18 5.04 7.62
C PHE A 26 -1.44 3.72 7.81
N GLU A 27 -1.86 2.70 7.07
CA GLU A 27 -1.25 1.38 7.11
C GLU A 27 -1.14 0.79 5.71
N THR A 28 -0.21 -0.13 5.54
CA THR A 28 -0.11 -0.95 4.34
C THR A 28 -1.38 -1.77 4.16
N TYR A 29 -1.90 -1.85 2.93
CA TYR A 29 -3.10 -2.63 2.61
C TYR A 29 -3.01 -4.09 3.10
N SER A 30 -1.82 -4.70 3.06
CA SER A 30 -1.55 -5.99 3.66
C SER A 30 -0.06 -6.21 3.89
N ASN A 31 0.36 -6.10 5.15
CA ASN A 31 1.71 -6.48 5.58
C ASN A 31 2.07 -7.95 5.21
N GLY A 32 1.08 -8.85 5.25
CA GLY A 32 1.27 -10.27 4.92
C GLY A 32 1.60 -10.49 3.44
N GLN A 33 0.90 -9.79 2.53
CA GLN A 33 1.19 -9.88 1.09
C GLN A 33 2.56 -9.31 0.76
N ILE A 34 2.90 -8.13 1.31
CA ILE A 34 4.24 -7.53 1.12
C ILE A 34 5.36 -8.46 1.59
N ARG A 35 5.20 -9.11 2.76
CA ARG A 35 6.16 -10.13 3.24
C ARG A 35 6.25 -11.33 2.30
N GLY A 36 5.13 -11.84 1.80
CA GLY A 36 5.12 -12.93 0.83
C GLY A 36 5.91 -12.58 -0.44
N PHE A 37 5.75 -11.35 -0.96
CA PHE A 37 6.53 -10.89 -2.11
C PHE A 37 8.03 -10.76 -1.79
N PHE A 38 8.38 -10.32 -0.58
CA PHE A 38 9.77 -10.30 -0.11
C PHE A 38 10.38 -11.71 -0.10
N GLU A 39 9.66 -12.71 0.41
CA GLU A 39 10.12 -14.10 0.45
C GLU A 39 10.35 -14.67 -0.96
N LEU A 40 9.50 -14.27 -1.93
CA LEU A 40 9.62 -14.66 -3.32
C LEU A 40 10.77 -13.97 -4.07
N ALA A 41 11.37 -12.92 -3.54
CA ALA A 41 12.41 -12.15 -4.23
C ALA A 41 13.67 -12.98 -4.55
N LYS A 42 13.96 -14.03 -3.77
CA LYS A 42 15.06 -14.98 -4.05
C LYS A 42 14.67 -16.11 -5.00
N SER A 43 13.36 -16.31 -5.21
CA SER A 43 12.85 -17.44 -5.99
C SER A 43 13.11 -17.26 -7.48
N LYS A 44 13.43 -18.37 -8.15
CA LYS A 44 13.47 -18.42 -9.62
C LYS A 44 12.04 -18.42 -10.20
N ASP A 45 11.07 -18.98 -9.47
CA ASP A 45 9.65 -19.07 -9.85
C ASP A 45 8.82 -17.94 -9.23
N PHE A 46 9.41 -16.78 -8.98
CA PHE A 46 8.74 -15.65 -8.32
C PHE A 46 7.44 -15.25 -9.03
N GLU A 47 7.35 -15.35 -10.35
CA GLU A 47 6.14 -14.99 -11.11
C GLU A 47 4.94 -15.84 -10.69
N LYS A 48 5.11 -17.18 -10.68
CA LYS A 48 4.08 -18.12 -10.26
C LYS A 48 3.69 -17.91 -8.80
N GLY A 49 4.69 -17.62 -7.95
CA GLY A 49 4.46 -17.32 -6.55
C GLY A 49 3.63 -16.05 -6.35
N ILE A 50 3.96 -14.97 -7.08
CA ILE A 50 3.20 -13.71 -7.01
C ILE A 50 1.78 -13.93 -7.53
N ASP A 51 1.60 -14.65 -8.63
CA ASP A 51 0.27 -14.96 -9.17
C ASP A 51 -0.58 -15.78 -8.19
N ALA A 52 0.03 -16.70 -7.44
CA ALA A 52 -0.64 -17.44 -6.37
C ALA A 52 -1.06 -16.51 -5.22
N HIS A 53 -0.20 -15.56 -4.84
CA HIS A 53 -0.51 -14.53 -3.85
C HIS A 53 -1.66 -13.60 -4.29
N ILE A 54 -1.73 -13.24 -5.57
CA ILE A 54 -2.85 -12.47 -6.13
C ILE A 54 -4.15 -13.28 -6.01
N LYS A 55 -4.16 -14.52 -6.51
CA LYS A 55 -5.35 -15.37 -6.54
C LYS A 55 -5.84 -15.76 -5.14
N GLY A 56 -4.92 -16.02 -4.22
CA GLY A 56 -5.22 -16.46 -2.86
C GLY A 56 -5.55 -15.33 -1.88
N TYR A 57 -5.47 -14.07 -2.31
CA TYR A 57 -5.65 -12.95 -1.38
C TYR A 57 -7.11 -12.76 -0.96
N THR A 58 -7.36 -13.03 0.32
CA THR A 58 -8.63 -12.74 0.98
C THR A 58 -8.41 -11.64 2.03
N PRO A 59 -8.71 -10.36 1.73
CA PRO A 59 -8.56 -9.29 2.70
C PRO A 59 -9.46 -9.53 3.91
N GLN A 60 -8.94 -9.20 5.08
CA GLN A 60 -9.65 -9.36 6.34
C GLN A 60 -10.36 -8.06 6.71
N PRO A 61 -11.62 -8.12 7.19
CA PRO A 61 -12.30 -6.95 7.71
C PRO A 61 -11.55 -6.37 8.91
N SER A 62 -11.68 -5.06 9.14
CA SER A 62 -11.19 -4.47 10.39
C SER A 62 -11.95 -5.06 11.59
N ARG A 63 -11.33 -5.04 12.78
CA ARG A 63 -11.93 -5.60 14.00
C ARG A 63 -13.35 -5.07 14.22
N GLY A 64 -14.31 -5.99 14.34
CA GLY A 64 -15.71 -5.69 14.61
C GLY A 64 -16.57 -5.35 13.39
N GLN A 65 -16.00 -5.33 12.17
CA GLN A 65 -16.76 -5.18 10.93
C GLN A 65 -17.11 -6.55 10.34
N ARG A 66 -18.35 -6.70 9.86
CA ARG A 66 -18.75 -7.88 9.08
C ARG A 66 -18.37 -7.65 7.61
N PRO A 67 -17.86 -8.66 6.89
CA PRO A 67 -17.44 -8.52 5.49
C PRO A 67 -18.51 -7.85 4.59
N GLN A 68 -19.78 -8.22 4.77
CA GLN A 68 -20.91 -7.71 4.01
C GLN A 68 -21.13 -6.19 4.17
N ASP A 69 -20.78 -5.63 5.32
CA ASP A 69 -20.95 -4.20 5.60
C ASP A 69 -19.82 -3.35 4.98
N ILE A 70 -18.74 -3.99 4.49
CA ILE A 70 -17.54 -3.33 3.95
C ILE A 70 -17.06 -3.95 2.63
N GLU A 71 -17.96 -4.56 1.86
CA GLU A 71 -17.61 -5.28 0.63
C GLU A 71 -16.81 -4.40 -0.35
N GLU A 72 -17.19 -3.13 -0.50
CA GLU A 72 -16.49 -2.16 -1.37
C GLU A 72 -15.03 -1.94 -0.94
N GLU A 73 -14.77 -1.80 0.36
CA GLU A 73 -13.42 -1.65 0.92
C GLU A 73 -12.58 -2.92 0.66
N LEU A 74 -13.18 -4.10 0.87
CA LEU A 74 -12.52 -5.37 0.61
C LEU A 74 -12.18 -5.56 -0.88
N GLN A 75 -13.07 -5.13 -1.78
CA GLN A 75 -12.80 -5.14 -3.22
C GLN A 75 -11.71 -4.14 -3.61
N GLU A 76 -11.67 -2.95 -3.00
CA GLU A 76 -10.57 -2.00 -3.20
C GLU A 76 -9.23 -2.60 -2.76
N MET A 77 -9.17 -3.25 -1.59
CA MET A 77 -7.97 -3.93 -1.12
C MET A 77 -7.51 -5.02 -2.08
N LYS A 78 -8.43 -5.80 -2.67
CA LYS A 78 -8.09 -6.81 -3.69
C LYS A 78 -7.51 -6.17 -4.95
N LYS A 79 -8.15 -5.14 -5.49
CA LYS A 79 -7.66 -4.40 -6.67
C LYS A 79 -6.28 -3.80 -6.42
N ARG A 80 -6.07 -3.22 -5.24
CA ARG A 80 -4.79 -2.67 -4.82
C ARG A 80 -3.71 -3.74 -4.70
N ASN A 81 -4.02 -4.88 -4.09
CA ASN A 81 -3.12 -6.04 -4.03
C ASN A 81 -2.69 -6.49 -5.42
N GLU A 82 -3.64 -6.66 -6.35
CA GLU A 82 -3.36 -7.08 -7.71
C GLU A 82 -2.48 -6.07 -8.45
N SER A 83 -2.78 -4.77 -8.35
CA SER A 83 -1.99 -3.70 -8.96
C SER A 83 -0.54 -3.70 -8.43
N ILE A 84 -0.37 -3.72 -7.11
CA ILE A 84 0.95 -3.73 -6.47
C ILE A 84 1.74 -4.98 -6.82
N ALA A 85 1.10 -6.15 -6.75
CA ALA A 85 1.72 -7.43 -7.09
C ALA A 85 2.19 -7.46 -8.55
N ASN A 86 1.37 -6.95 -9.48
CA ASN A 86 1.75 -6.85 -10.89
C ASN A 86 2.93 -5.89 -11.11
N ASN A 87 2.95 -4.75 -10.43
CA ASN A 87 4.08 -3.83 -10.49
C ASN A 87 5.37 -4.45 -9.93
N ILE A 88 5.30 -5.13 -8.78
CA ILE A 88 6.45 -5.84 -8.19
C ILE A 88 6.94 -6.95 -9.15
N LYS A 89 6.01 -7.73 -9.72
CA LYS A 89 6.33 -8.77 -10.71
C LYS A 89 7.06 -8.18 -11.92
N ALA A 90 6.59 -7.06 -12.46
CA ALA A 90 7.23 -6.37 -13.57
C ALA A 90 8.63 -5.86 -13.23
N ILE A 91 8.84 -5.39 -11.99
CA ILE A 91 10.16 -4.97 -11.50
C ILE A 91 11.08 -6.19 -11.38
N PHE A 92 10.63 -7.28 -10.76
CA PHE A 92 11.44 -8.49 -10.55
C PHE A 92 11.91 -9.13 -11.84
N LYS A 93 11.11 -9.10 -12.91
CA LYS A 93 11.51 -9.59 -14.25
C LYS A 93 12.82 -8.97 -14.75
N ASN A 94 13.05 -7.71 -14.41
CA ASN A 94 14.19 -6.94 -14.91
C ASN A 94 15.39 -6.93 -13.94
N LEU A 95 15.26 -7.57 -12.78
CA LEU A 95 16.26 -7.56 -11.71
C LEU A 95 16.83 -8.96 -11.47
N LYS A 96 18.11 -9.02 -11.14
CA LYS A 96 18.75 -10.24 -10.63
C LYS A 96 18.28 -10.53 -9.19
N PRO A 97 18.40 -11.77 -8.69
CA PRO A 97 17.94 -12.12 -7.34
C PRO A 97 18.48 -11.20 -6.22
N ALA A 98 19.75 -10.79 -6.29
CA ALA A 98 20.33 -9.87 -5.31
C ALA A 98 19.68 -8.47 -5.36
N GLU A 99 19.34 -7.98 -6.55
CA GLU A 99 18.69 -6.69 -6.75
C GLU A 99 17.21 -6.75 -6.35
N ARG A 100 16.51 -7.85 -6.61
CA ARG A 100 15.15 -8.10 -6.11
C ARG A 100 15.12 -8.06 -4.58
N MET A 101 16.10 -8.70 -3.93
CA MET A 101 16.21 -8.67 -2.47
C MET A 101 16.38 -7.25 -1.95
N ARG A 102 17.28 -6.46 -2.57
CA ARG A 102 17.48 -5.05 -2.21
C ARG A 102 16.21 -4.22 -2.42
N PHE A 103 15.52 -4.39 -3.55
CA PHE A 103 14.23 -3.75 -3.81
C PHE A 103 13.24 -4.06 -2.69
N SER A 104 13.07 -5.33 -2.33
CA SER A 104 12.09 -5.73 -1.32
C SER A 104 12.47 -5.23 0.08
N GLN A 105 13.77 -5.12 0.39
CA GLN A 105 14.25 -4.51 1.62
C GLN A 105 13.91 -3.02 1.68
N TYR A 106 14.19 -2.26 0.61
CA TYR A 106 13.79 -0.86 0.52
C TYR A 106 12.28 -0.72 0.62
N LEU A 107 11.50 -1.53 -0.12
CA LEU A 107 10.04 -1.46 -0.09
C LEU A 107 9.50 -1.61 1.34
N MET A 108 9.94 -2.61 2.09
CA MET A 108 9.50 -2.80 3.48
C MET A 108 9.92 -1.64 4.39
N TRP A 109 11.13 -1.12 4.21
CA TRP A 109 11.64 0.01 4.99
C TRP A 109 10.85 1.29 4.72
N ASN A 110 10.66 1.62 3.45
CA ASN A 110 9.96 2.81 2.97
C ASN A 110 8.49 2.78 3.41
N ILE A 111 7.84 1.61 3.34
CA ILE A 111 6.51 1.40 3.92
C ILE A 111 6.48 1.78 5.40
N LYS A 112 7.42 1.29 6.20
CA LYS A 112 7.44 1.57 7.65
C LYS A 112 7.69 3.04 7.95
N ILE A 113 8.53 3.70 7.16
CA ILE A 113 8.71 5.15 7.26
C ILE A 113 7.37 5.86 7.01
N ILE A 114 6.66 5.54 5.93
CA ILE A 114 5.39 6.21 5.62
C ILE A 114 4.36 5.98 6.72
N GLU A 115 4.19 4.73 7.20
CA GLU A 115 3.27 4.39 8.30
C GLU A 115 3.56 5.18 9.59
N GLN A 116 4.84 5.45 9.90
CA GLN A 116 5.24 6.17 11.11
C GLN A 116 5.15 7.69 10.99
N ARG A 117 5.33 8.22 9.78
CA ARG A 117 5.46 9.67 9.55
C ARG A 117 4.15 10.30 9.11
N MET A 118 3.26 9.55 8.45
CA MET A 118 1.93 10.07 8.09
C MET A 118 1.10 10.41 9.34
N PRO A 119 0.31 11.50 9.31
CA PRO A 119 0.02 12.39 8.17
C PRO A 119 1.01 13.54 7.95
N LYS A 120 2.18 13.55 8.60
CA LYS A 120 3.14 14.66 8.52
C LYS A 120 3.97 14.61 7.23
N ILE A 121 3.38 15.06 6.14
CA ILE A 121 3.97 15.05 4.79
C ILE A 121 5.37 15.71 4.73
N GLU A 122 5.59 16.80 5.48
CA GLU A 122 6.89 17.47 5.51
C GLU A 122 8.01 16.59 6.10
N GLU A 123 7.70 15.71 7.06
CA GLU A 123 8.69 14.75 7.58
C GLU A 123 9.07 13.71 6.49
N ILE A 124 8.13 13.34 5.62
CA ILE A 124 8.39 12.42 4.50
C ILE A 124 9.23 13.10 3.42
N LYS A 125 8.92 14.36 3.06
CA LYS A 125 9.72 15.13 2.10
C LYS A 125 11.20 15.19 2.53
N LEU A 126 11.45 15.49 3.80
CA LEU A 126 12.81 15.50 4.36
C LEU A 126 13.54 14.17 4.13
N VAL A 127 12.86 13.04 4.35
CA VAL A 127 13.43 11.70 4.13
C VAL A 127 13.73 11.48 2.64
N LEU A 128 12.81 11.80 1.74
CA LEU A 128 13.01 11.64 0.30
C LEU A 128 14.19 12.49 -0.21
N ASP A 129 14.34 13.71 0.31
CA ASP A 129 15.48 14.58 0.00
C ASP A 129 16.80 13.98 0.51
N CYS A 130 16.80 13.43 1.72
CA CYS A 130 17.97 12.75 2.30
C CYS A 130 18.36 11.50 1.51
N GLU A 131 17.37 10.74 1.03
CA GLU A 131 17.58 9.55 0.20
C GLU A 131 17.85 9.87 -1.28
N ARG A 132 17.84 11.15 -1.67
CA ARG A 132 18.08 11.64 -3.05
C ARG A 132 17.16 10.98 -4.07
N ILE A 133 15.89 10.85 -3.71
CA ILE A 133 14.84 10.35 -4.60
C ILE A 133 14.70 11.30 -5.79
N LYS A 134 14.72 10.74 -7.00
CA LYS A 134 14.78 11.52 -8.26
C LYS A 134 13.47 12.24 -8.54
N ASP A 135 12.36 11.56 -8.28
CA ASP A 135 11.01 12.11 -8.43
C ASP A 135 10.23 11.94 -7.12
N PRO A 136 10.48 12.80 -6.12
CA PRO A 136 9.76 12.77 -4.85
C PRO A 136 8.30 13.25 -5.03
N LYS A 137 8.01 14.01 -6.09
CA LYS A 137 6.71 14.64 -6.30
C LYS A 137 5.61 13.58 -6.47
N VAL A 138 5.83 12.56 -7.28
CA VAL A 138 4.85 11.47 -7.50
C VAL A 138 4.49 10.77 -6.19
N ILE A 139 5.46 10.56 -5.31
CA ILE A 139 5.29 9.92 -4.00
C ILE A 139 4.45 10.83 -3.08
N ILE A 140 4.84 12.10 -2.98
CA ILE A 140 4.17 13.08 -2.12
C ILE A 140 2.74 13.37 -2.60
N ASP A 141 2.51 13.49 -3.91
CA ASP A 141 1.18 13.72 -4.49
C ASP A 141 0.24 12.56 -4.14
N HIS A 142 0.72 11.31 -4.23
CA HIS A 142 -0.06 10.13 -3.86
C HIS A 142 -0.41 10.11 -2.37
N LEU A 143 0.57 10.33 -1.49
CA LEU A 143 0.35 10.34 -0.03
C LEU A 143 -0.57 11.49 0.41
N THR A 144 -0.42 12.66 -0.22
CA THR A 144 -1.28 13.82 0.01
C THR A 144 -2.72 13.50 -0.42
N ALA A 145 -2.91 12.83 -1.56
CA ALA A 145 -4.25 12.41 -1.98
C ALA A 145 -4.91 11.48 -0.96
N ILE A 146 -4.20 10.46 -0.45
CA ILE A 146 -4.72 9.56 0.60
C ILE A 146 -5.10 10.33 1.86
N SER A 147 -4.28 11.31 2.28
CA SER A 147 -4.58 12.11 3.47
C SER A 147 -5.80 13.02 3.31
N ARG A 148 -6.16 13.38 2.07
CA ARG A 148 -7.33 14.22 1.76
C ARG A 148 -8.61 13.41 1.57
N THR A 149 -8.54 12.08 1.47
CA THR A 149 -9.72 11.20 1.35
C THR A 149 -10.56 11.11 2.64
N ASP A 150 -10.30 11.96 3.62
CA ASP A 150 -10.86 12.02 4.98
C ASP A 150 -12.37 12.35 5.07
N HIS A 151 -13.16 12.18 4.00
CA HIS A 151 -14.60 12.49 4.01
C HIS A 151 -15.56 11.39 3.57
N VAL A 152 -15.07 10.22 3.14
CA VAL A 152 -15.96 9.05 2.96
C VAL A 152 -15.77 8.11 4.14
N ARG A 153 -16.11 8.60 5.34
CA ARG A 153 -16.46 7.72 6.45
C ARG A 153 -17.62 6.87 5.94
N THR A 154 -17.46 5.56 5.78
CA THR A 154 -18.62 4.66 5.69
C THR A 154 -19.38 4.84 7.00
N PRO A 155 -20.56 5.50 7.01
CA PRO A 155 -21.19 5.89 8.25
C PRO A 155 -21.50 4.64 9.06
N ARG A 156 -21.21 4.67 10.36
CA ARG A 156 -21.61 3.57 11.26
C ARG A 156 -23.14 3.42 11.14
N LYS A 157 -23.67 2.18 11.23
CA LYS A 157 -25.13 1.94 11.16
C LYS A 157 -25.93 2.81 12.16
N SER A 158 -25.33 3.21 13.28
CA SER A 158 -25.89 4.19 14.23
C SER A 158 -26.08 5.58 13.59
N GLU A 159 -25.07 6.09 12.88
CA GLU A 159 -25.10 7.38 12.20
C GLU A 159 -26.06 7.37 10.98
N ARG A 160 -26.23 6.21 10.31
CA ARG A 160 -27.26 6.05 9.26
C ARG A 160 -28.69 6.09 9.83
N ARG A 161 -28.91 5.54 11.03
CA ARG A 161 -30.24 5.56 11.68
C ARG A 161 -30.61 6.97 12.15
N GLU A 162 -29.67 7.72 12.72
CA GLU A 162 -29.90 9.12 13.13
C GLU A 162 -30.26 10.01 11.94
N ARG A 163 -29.52 9.94 10.83
CA ARG A 163 -29.84 10.74 9.62
C ARG A 163 -31.20 10.40 9.00
N TYR A 164 -31.69 9.17 9.19
CA TYR A 164 -33.01 8.77 8.69
C TYR A 164 -34.14 9.22 9.61
N GLN A 165 -33.88 9.34 10.93
CA GLN A 165 -34.85 9.84 11.90
C GLN A 165 -34.97 11.36 11.85
N ASP A 166 -33.87 12.08 11.64
CA ASP A 166 -33.89 13.55 11.49
C ASP A 166 -34.59 14.02 10.21
N ARG A 167 -34.62 13.20 9.15
CA ARG A 167 -35.36 13.50 7.91
C ARG A 167 -36.88 13.31 8.02
N ARG A 168 -37.38 12.79 9.14
CA ARG A 168 -38.81 12.51 9.38
C ARG A 168 -39.44 13.41 10.45
N ARG A 169 -38.69 14.39 10.96
CA ARG A 169 -39.21 15.49 11.80
C ARG A 169 -39.28 16.76 10.96
#